data_AF-A0A1J7FWN1-F1
#
_entry.id   AF-A0A1J7FWN1-F1
#
_cell.length_a   1.000
_cell.length_b   1.000
_cell.length_c   1.000
_cell.angle_alpha   90.00
_cell.angle_beta   90.00
_cell.angle_gamma   90.00
#
_symmetry.space_group_name_H-M   'P 1'
#
loop_
_entity.id
_entity.type
_entity.pdbx_description
1 polymer ?
#
loop_
_entity_poly.entity_id
_entity_poly.type
_entity_poly.pdbx_seq_one_letter_code
_entity_poly.pdbx_strand_id
1 'polypeptide(L)'
;MDITAKLRSGTDIDSYTIKGTENIIRAGDCVLILHSDLRNPQNVARVEKLRKDNSSNVNVHVRWYYRPEEAVGGRKIFHGANELFLTDHYDVKSADAIEGKCVVHPFNDYMRIENPGAKDFYCRFEYKVITGYFTPDSVPVYCKCEMPCNPDIFMLQCVMCRDW
;
A
#
# COMPACT_ATOMS: atom_id res chain seq x y z
N MET A 1 -38.82 -1.16 21.21
CA MET A 1 -38.26 -0.11 20.35
C MET A 1 -36.99 -0.68 19.75
N ASP A 2 -37.11 -1.37 18.60
CA ASP A 2 -35.96 -1.97 17.92
C ASP A 2 -35.18 -0.91 17.17
N ILE A 3 -33.95 -0.64 17.62
CA ILE A 3 -32.97 0.17 16.91
C ILE A 3 -32.24 -0.77 15.94
N THR A 4 -32.92 -1.19 14.88
CA THR A 4 -32.23 -1.79 13.73
C THR A 4 -31.54 -0.65 13.00
N ALA A 5 -30.22 -0.59 13.15
CA ALA A 5 -29.36 0.28 12.37
C ALA A 5 -29.68 0.08 10.88
N LYS A 6 -30.19 1.14 10.26
CA LYS A 6 -30.48 1.24 8.83
C LYS A 6 -29.21 0.81 8.09
N LEU A 7 -29.17 -0.43 7.59
CA LEU A 7 -28.13 -0.89 6.68
C LEU A 7 -28.16 0.12 5.53
N ARG A 8 -27.17 1.00 5.44
CA ARG A 8 -27.14 2.02 4.38
C ARG A 8 -27.15 1.26 3.05
N SER A 9 -28.31 1.23 2.39
CA SER A 9 -28.43 0.66 1.06
C SER A 9 -27.58 1.50 0.12
N GLY A 10 -26.90 0.83 -0.77
CA GLY A 10 -25.92 1.44 -1.65
C GLY A 10 -25.47 0.38 -2.63
N THR A 11 -25.22 0.79 -3.86
CA THR A 11 -24.95 -0.09 -4.99
C THR A 11 -23.46 -0.08 -5.28
N ASP A 12 -22.94 -1.26 -5.61
CA ASP A 12 -21.56 -1.42 -6.03
C ASP A 12 -21.39 -0.79 -7.41
N ILE A 13 -20.26 -0.10 -7.61
CA ILE A 13 -19.93 0.51 -8.89
C ILE A 13 -18.55 0.03 -9.33
N ASP A 14 -18.35 -0.12 -10.65
CA ASP A 14 -17.11 -0.69 -11.17
C ASP A 14 -15.94 0.30 -11.17
N SER A 15 -16.24 1.60 -11.23
CA SER A 15 -15.22 2.63 -11.34
C SER A 15 -15.67 3.99 -10.82
N TYR A 16 -14.69 4.84 -10.54
CA TYR A 16 -14.87 6.23 -10.15
C TYR A 16 -13.80 7.10 -10.80
N THR A 17 -14.18 8.27 -11.32
CA THR A 17 -13.22 9.27 -11.82
C THR A 17 -12.86 10.20 -10.68
N ILE A 18 -11.56 10.29 -10.36
CA ILE A 18 -11.05 11.16 -9.29
C ILE A 18 -11.40 12.62 -9.65
N LYS A 19 -12.13 13.30 -8.77
CA LYS A 19 -12.58 14.68 -8.97
C LYS A 19 -11.41 15.59 -9.36
N GLY A 20 -11.64 16.43 -10.38
CA GLY A 20 -10.64 17.35 -10.89
C GLY A 20 -9.55 16.71 -11.76
N THR A 21 -9.68 15.43 -12.11
CA THR A 21 -8.74 14.71 -12.98
C THR A 21 -9.47 13.82 -13.98
N GLU A 22 -8.72 13.26 -14.94
CA GLU A 22 -9.22 12.23 -15.87
C GLU A 22 -8.92 10.80 -15.38
N ASN A 23 -8.36 10.65 -14.17
CA ASN A 23 -7.93 9.36 -13.66
C ASN A 23 -9.13 8.54 -13.15
N ILE A 24 -9.28 7.35 -13.71
CA ILE A 24 -10.32 6.37 -13.32
C ILE A 24 -9.70 5.31 -12.40
N ILE A 25 -10.33 5.10 -11.24
CA ILE A 25 -9.99 4.04 -10.30
C ILE A 25 -11.01 2.90 -10.34
N ARG A 26 -10.54 1.68 -10.07
CA ARG A 26 -11.31 0.43 -9.98
C ARG A 26 -10.85 -0.39 -8.77
N ALA A 27 -11.60 -1.42 -8.42
CA ALA A 27 -11.12 -2.42 -7.46
C ALA A 27 -9.78 -3.03 -7.95
N GLY A 28 -8.84 -3.20 -7.02
CA GLY A 28 -7.46 -3.63 -7.28
C GLY A 28 -6.46 -2.50 -7.50
N ASP A 29 -6.91 -1.29 -7.88
CA ASP A 29 -6.01 -0.14 -8.03
C ASP A 29 -5.42 0.29 -6.67
N CYS A 30 -4.21 0.85 -6.71
CA CYS A 30 -3.60 1.52 -5.56
C CYS A 30 -3.77 3.04 -5.68
N VAL A 31 -4.08 3.68 -4.56
CA VAL A 31 -4.39 5.12 -4.50
C VAL A 31 -3.68 5.81 -3.35
N LEU A 32 -3.45 7.10 -3.53
CA LEU A 32 -2.94 8.02 -2.53
C LEU A 32 -4.14 8.72 -1.86
N ILE A 33 -4.19 8.67 -0.53
CA ILE A 33 -5.27 9.24 0.28
C ILE A 33 -4.67 10.26 1.25
N LEU A 34 -5.29 11.43 1.32
CA LEU A 34 -4.91 12.50 2.25
C LEU A 34 -5.09 12.11 3.71
N HIS A 35 -4.14 12.56 4.53
CA HIS A 35 -4.39 12.73 5.95
C HIS A 35 -5.21 13.99 6.22
N SER A 36 -5.89 14.00 7.36
CA SER A 36 -6.49 15.22 7.91
C SER A 36 -5.44 16.29 8.21
N ASP A 37 -4.18 15.90 8.47
CA ASP A 37 -3.03 16.80 8.59
C ASP A 37 -2.14 16.69 7.35
N LEU A 38 -2.11 17.77 6.55
CA LEU A 38 -1.37 17.86 5.29
C LEU A 38 0.15 17.83 5.45
N ARG A 39 0.67 17.88 6.68
CA ARG A 39 2.11 17.74 6.95
C ARG A 39 2.59 16.30 6.85
N ASN A 40 1.67 15.34 6.96
CA ASN A 40 2.01 13.93 6.90
C ASN A 40 2.09 13.45 5.44
N PRO A 41 3.00 12.51 5.12
CA PRO A 41 3.06 11.91 3.80
C PRO A 41 1.73 11.23 3.46
N GLN A 42 1.35 11.23 2.19
CA GLN A 42 0.13 10.57 1.73
C GLN A 42 0.14 9.08 2.11
N ASN A 43 -1.03 8.60 2.54
CA ASN A 43 -1.24 7.18 2.79
C ASN A 43 -1.49 6.45 1.48
N VAL A 44 -1.02 5.21 1.41
CA VAL A 44 -1.24 4.33 0.26
C VAL A 44 -2.26 3.27 0.63
N ALA A 45 -3.23 3.03 -0.23
CA ALA A 45 -4.24 2.00 -0.01
C ALA A 45 -4.58 1.26 -1.30
N ARG A 46 -4.92 -0.03 -1.17
CA ARG A 46 -5.55 -0.80 -2.24
C ARG A 46 -7.05 -0.59 -2.20
N VAL A 47 -7.66 -0.28 -3.34
CA VAL A 47 -9.11 -0.23 -3.48
C VAL A 47 -9.64 -1.65 -3.48
N GLU A 48 -10.41 -2.03 -2.47
CA GLU A 48 -11.10 -3.33 -2.45
C GLU A 48 -12.44 -3.23 -3.18
N LYS A 49 -13.15 -2.12 -3.00
CA LYS A 49 -14.50 -1.94 -3.54
C LYS A 49 -14.94 -0.49 -3.58
N LEU A 50 -15.75 -0.13 -4.58
CA LEU A 50 -16.41 1.18 -4.68
C LEU A 50 -17.92 1.02 -4.49
N ARG A 51 -18.52 1.92 -3.70
CA ARG A 51 -19.95 1.86 -3.39
C ARG A 51 -20.57 3.25 -3.43
N LYS A 52 -21.67 3.39 -4.15
CA LYS A 52 -22.47 4.60 -4.20
C LYS A 52 -23.63 4.49 -3.20
N ASP A 53 -23.76 5.46 -2.29
CA ASP A 53 -24.87 5.52 -1.35
C ASP A 53 -26.14 6.14 -1.99
N ASN A 54 -27.27 6.08 -1.27
CA ASN A 54 -28.54 6.64 -1.75
C ASN A 54 -28.49 8.15 -1.99
N SER A 55 -27.56 8.87 -1.35
CA SER A 55 -27.34 10.31 -1.53
C SER A 55 -26.39 10.61 -2.70
N SER A 56 -26.06 9.60 -3.51
CA SER A 56 -25.10 9.66 -4.61
C SER A 56 -23.65 9.96 -4.22
N ASN A 57 -23.29 9.86 -2.94
CA ASN A 57 -21.89 9.93 -2.53
C ASN A 57 -21.21 8.58 -2.82
N VAL A 58 -19.96 8.65 -3.25
CA VAL A 58 -19.15 7.45 -3.51
C VAL A 58 -18.20 7.25 -2.33
N ASN A 59 -18.29 6.07 -1.72
CA ASN A 59 -17.35 5.61 -0.71
C ASN A 59 -16.45 4.53 -1.31
N VAL A 60 -15.20 4.54 -0.88
CA VAL A 60 -14.18 3.56 -1.24
C VAL A 60 -13.88 2.69 -0.02
N HIS A 61 -14.03 1.38 -0.18
CA HIS A 61 -13.53 0.40 0.77
C HIS A 61 -12.08 0.12 0.41
N VAL A 62 -11.20 0.27 1.39
CA VAL A 62 -9.76 0.20 1.17
C VAL A 62 -9.10 -0.77 2.13
N ARG A 63 -7.97 -1.32 1.69
CA ARG A 63 -7.00 -2.07 2.51
C ARG A 63 -5.72 -1.24 2.58
N TRP A 64 -5.28 -0.90 3.79
CA TRP A 64 -4.15 0.02 3.96
C TRP A 64 -2.81 -0.66 3.69
N TYR A 65 -1.91 0.11 3.09
CA TYR A 65 -0.48 -0.15 3.16
C TYR A 65 0.14 0.71 4.24
N TYR A 66 0.98 0.09 5.08
CA TYR A 66 1.75 0.81 6.10
C TYR A 66 3.19 0.97 5.62
N ARG A 67 3.77 2.11 5.96
CA ARG A 67 5.20 2.36 5.81
C ARG A 67 5.97 1.66 6.93
N PRO A 68 7.25 1.35 6.72
CA PRO A 68 8.14 0.81 7.75
C PRO A 68 8.11 1.52 9.10
N GLU A 69 7.95 2.84 9.10
CA GLU A 69 7.88 3.69 10.29
C GLU A 69 6.63 3.43 11.15
N GLU A 70 5.55 2.95 10.53
CA GLU A 70 4.26 2.71 11.18
C GLU A 70 4.16 1.30 11.78
N ALA A 71 5.10 0.41 11.43
CA ALA A 71 5.14 -0.95 11.95
C ALA A 71 5.73 -1.03 13.37
N VAL A 72 5.32 -2.04 14.13
CA VAL A 72 5.95 -2.36 15.42
C VAL A 72 7.42 -2.71 15.18
N GLY A 73 8.32 -1.97 15.84
CA GLY A 73 9.77 -2.08 15.65
C GLY A 73 10.36 -1.10 14.62
N GLY A 74 9.51 -0.38 13.89
CA GLY A 74 9.90 0.70 12.99
C GLY A 74 10.74 0.28 11.78
N ARG A 75 11.29 1.28 11.09
CA ARG A 75 12.12 1.07 9.90
C ARG A 75 13.43 0.36 10.27
N LYS A 76 13.78 -0.67 9.48
CA LYS A 76 15.04 -1.40 9.54
C LYS A 76 15.92 -1.03 8.35
N ILE A 77 17.22 -1.30 8.45
CA ILE A 77 18.20 -0.95 7.39
C ILE A 77 17.92 -1.61 6.04
N PHE A 78 17.25 -2.75 6.03
CA PHE A 78 16.91 -3.46 4.79
C PHE A 78 15.60 -2.97 4.15
N HIS A 79 14.85 -2.09 4.84
CA HIS A 79 13.65 -1.50 4.28
C HIS A 79 14.01 -0.34 3.35
N GLY A 80 13.61 -0.44 2.09
CA GLY A 80 13.79 0.62 1.09
C GLY A 80 12.84 1.80 1.31
N ALA A 81 13.17 2.95 0.76
CA ALA A 81 12.44 4.21 0.89
C ALA A 81 10.99 4.09 0.41
N ASN A 82 10.76 3.34 -0.67
CA ASN A 82 9.45 3.10 -1.28
C ASN A 82 8.80 1.78 -0.84
N GLU A 83 9.31 1.14 0.22
CA GLU A 83 8.72 -0.09 0.75
C GLU A 83 7.42 0.19 1.49
N LEU A 84 6.45 -0.69 1.27
CA LEU A 84 5.14 -0.72 1.92
C LEU A 84 4.80 -2.14 2.36
N PHE A 85 3.96 -2.23 3.40
CA PHE A 85 3.45 -3.49 3.93
C PHE A 85 1.94 -3.56 3.74
N LEU A 86 1.46 -4.60 3.06
CA LEU A 86 0.02 -4.80 2.91
C LEU A 86 -0.57 -5.25 4.26
N THR A 87 -1.42 -4.43 4.85
CA THR A 87 -1.91 -4.71 6.22
C THR A 87 -3.22 -5.49 6.24
N ASP A 88 -3.66 -5.99 7.38
CA ASP A 88 -5.03 -6.48 7.60
C ASP A 88 -6.01 -5.39 8.06
N HIS A 89 -5.62 -4.11 7.94
CA HIS A 89 -6.46 -2.98 8.27
C HIS A 89 -7.32 -2.55 7.07
N TYR A 90 -8.62 -2.77 7.19
CA TYR A 90 -9.63 -2.33 6.23
C TYR A 90 -10.39 -1.12 6.78
N ASP A 91 -10.73 -0.19 5.89
CA ASP A 91 -11.49 1.01 6.24
C ASP A 91 -12.40 1.46 5.09
N VAL A 92 -13.30 2.40 5.36
CA VAL A 92 -14.16 3.06 4.38
C VAL A 92 -13.90 4.56 4.40
N LYS A 93 -13.52 5.12 3.24
CA LYS A 93 -13.31 6.56 3.06
C LYS A 93 -14.25 7.11 2.00
N SER A 94 -14.45 8.44 2.02
CA SER A 94 -15.04 9.12 0.87
C SER A 94 -14.08 9.02 -0.31
N ALA A 95 -14.59 8.75 -1.51
CA ALA A 95 -13.77 8.76 -2.73
C ALA A 95 -13.18 10.16 -3.01
N ASP A 96 -13.76 11.20 -2.42
CA ASP A 96 -13.25 12.58 -2.51
C ASP A 96 -11.92 12.78 -1.76
N ALA A 97 -11.53 11.86 -0.88
CA ALA A 97 -10.24 11.91 -0.18
C ALA A 97 -9.07 11.37 -1.03
N ILE A 98 -9.36 10.82 -2.21
CA ILE A 98 -8.36 10.26 -3.13
C ILE A 98 -7.74 11.39 -3.94
N GLU A 99 -6.41 11.50 -3.89
CA GLU A 99 -5.67 12.52 -4.64
C GLU A 99 -5.15 12.02 -5.99
N GLY A 100 -4.91 10.71 -6.09
CA GLY A 100 -4.33 10.15 -7.30
C GLY A 100 -4.12 8.65 -7.21
N LYS A 101 -3.77 8.08 -8.36
CA LYS A 101 -3.31 6.70 -8.47
C LYS A 101 -1.83 6.60 -8.14
N CYS A 102 -1.43 5.47 -7.59
CA CYS A 102 -0.04 5.03 -7.47
C CYS A 102 0.06 3.54 -7.86
N VAL A 103 1.27 3.01 -7.91
CA VAL A 103 1.51 1.60 -8.20
C VAL A 103 2.28 0.98 -7.05
N VAL A 104 1.81 -0.16 -6.56
CA VAL A 104 2.56 -0.98 -5.58
C VAL A 104 2.95 -2.28 -6.28
N HIS A 105 4.22 -2.37 -6.63
CA HIS A 105 4.79 -3.49 -7.37
C HIS A 105 5.10 -4.67 -6.44
N PRO A 106 4.99 -5.92 -6.92
CA PRO A 106 5.72 -7.02 -6.31
C PRO A 106 7.22 -6.70 -6.29
N PHE A 107 7.92 -7.07 -5.22
CA PHE A 107 9.35 -6.73 -5.05
C PHE A 107 10.24 -7.09 -6.23
N ASN A 108 10.07 -8.30 -6.79
CA ASN A 108 10.86 -8.73 -7.95
C ASN A 108 10.63 -7.87 -9.19
N ASP A 109 9.45 -7.28 -9.33
CA ASP A 109 9.09 -6.43 -10.47
C ASP A 109 9.65 -5.02 -10.27
N TYR A 110 9.57 -4.49 -9.04
CA TYR A 110 10.19 -3.23 -8.67
C TYR A 110 11.70 -3.22 -8.90
N MET A 111 12.39 -4.32 -8.55
CA MET A 111 13.84 -4.48 -8.75
C MET A 111 14.28 -4.42 -10.22
N ARG A 112 13.34 -4.50 -11.18
CA ARG A 112 13.63 -4.41 -12.62
C ARG A 112 13.37 -3.01 -13.19
N ILE A 113 12.91 -2.06 -12.38
CA ILE A 113 12.66 -0.69 -12.79
C ILE A 113 13.96 0.11 -12.64
N GLU A 114 14.44 0.69 -13.74
CA GLU A 114 15.71 1.44 -13.76
C GLU A 114 15.61 2.77 -12.98
N ASN A 115 14.48 3.48 -13.13
CA ASN A 115 14.24 4.78 -12.50
C ASN A 115 12.80 4.84 -11.97
N PRO A 116 12.52 4.27 -10.79
CA PRO A 116 11.18 4.30 -10.20
C PRO A 116 10.74 5.74 -9.94
N GLY A 117 9.50 6.06 -10.31
CA GLY A 117 8.92 7.38 -10.09
C GLY A 117 8.47 7.58 -8.65
N ALA A 118 8.08 8.81 -8.30
CA ALA A 118 7.61 9.18 -6.96
C ALA A 118 6.31 8.46 -6.52
N LYS A 119 5.65 7.74 -7.43
CA LYS A 119 4.40 6.99 -7.18
C LYS A 119 4.57 5.49 -7.41
N ASP A 120 5.80 5.02 -7.59
CA ASP A 120 6.16 3.62 -7.68
C ASP A 120 6.63 3.15 -6.30
N PHE A 121 5.83 2.29 -5.68
CA PHE A 121 6.12 1.65 -4.41
C PHE A 121 6.31 0.15 -4.62
N TYR A 122 6.79 -0.56 -3.59
CA TYR A 122 6.81 -2.01 -3.64
C TYR A 122 6.39 -2.65 -2.32
N CYS A 123 5.92 -3.88 -2.43
CA CYS A 123 5.50 -4.70 -1.30
C CYS A 123 6.07 -6.11 -1.44
N ARG A 124 6.66 -6.62 -0.36
CA ARG A 124 7.08 -8.02 -0.19
C ARG A 124 6.55 -8.68 1.07
N PHE A 125 5.91 -7.90 1.95
CA PHE A 125 5.36 -8.41 3.20
C PHE A 125 3.89 -8.04 3.37
N GLU A 126 3.13 -8.99 3.90
CA GLU A 126 1.90 -8.67 4.63
C GLU A 126 2.23 -8.39 6.09
N TYR A 127 1.51 -7.46 6.71
CA TYR A 127 1.71 -7.04 8.10
C TYR A 127 0.41 -7.12 8.90
N LYS A 128 0.45 -7.79 10.05
CA LYS A 128 -0.68 -7.90 10.97
C LYS A 128 -0.63 -6.76 11.98
N VAL A 129 -1.54 -5.79 11.88
CA VAL A 129 -1.43 -4.53 12.62
C VAL A 129 -1.46 -4.72 14.13
N ILE A 130 -2.27 -5.67 14.61
CA ILE A 130 -2.44 -5.92 16.05
C ILE A 130 -1.25 -6.73 16.61
N THR A 131 -0.78 -7.75 15.90
CA THR A 131 0.24 -8.67 16.41
C THR A 131 1.67 -8.26 16.06
N GLY A 132 1.85 -7.37 15.09
CA GLY A 132 3.15 -6.99 14.55
C GLY A 132 3.81 -8.06 13.67
N TYR A 133 3.08 -9.13 13.33
CA TYR A 133 3.64 -10.26 12.57
C TYR A 133 3.72 -9.95 11.08
N PHE A 134 4.80 -10.43 10.45
CA PHE A 134 5.06 -10.29 9.03
C PHE A 134 4.95 -11.64 8.31
N THR A 135 4.37 -11.61 7.11
CA THR A 135 4.32 -12.77 6.20
C THR A 135 4.94 -12.40 4.85
N PRO A 136 5.89 -13.19 4.31
CA PRO A 136 6.49 -14.37 4.93
C PRO A 136 7.37 -13.98 6.14
N ASP A 137 7.57 -14.92 7.05
CA ASP A 137 8.46 -14.78 8.22
C ASP A 137 9.93 -15.05 7.90
N SER A 138 10.20 -15.59 6.71
CA SER A 138 11.52 -15.88 6.19
C SER A 138 11.66 -15.33 4.77
N VAL A 139 12.77 -14.66 4.53
CA VAL A 139 13.16 -14.13 3.22
C VAL A 139 14.63 -14.42 2.96
N PRO A 140 15.05 -14.55 1.69
CA PRO A 140 16.46 -14.69 1.36
C PRO A 140 17.29 -13.54 1.92
N VAL A 141 18.43 -13.88 2.50
CA VAL A 141 19.42 -12.94 3.01
C VAL A 141 20.69 -13.04 2.18
N TYR A 142 21.43 -11.94 2.14
CA TYR A 142 22.63 -11.80 1.31
C TYR A 142 23.74 -11.16 2.12
N CYS A 143 24.96 -11.21 1.56
CA CYS A 143 26.17 -10.67 2.15
C CYS A 143 26.51 -11.28 3.52
N LYS A 144 27.67 -10.91 4.07
CA LYS A 144 28.11 -11.30 5.41
C LYS A 144 27.23 -10.75 6.53
N CYS A 145 26.41 -9.74 6.25
CA CYS A 145 25.50 -9.17 7.24
C CYS A 145 24.22 -9.99 7.43
N GLU A 146 23.96 -10.98 6.56
CA GLU A 146 22.78 -11.85 6.62
C GLU A 146 21.47 -11.04 6.69
N MET A 147 21.39 -9.98 5.87
CA MET A 147 20.22 -9.11 5.78
C MET A 147 19.47 -9.29 4.46
N PRO A 148 18.14 -9.09 4.44
CA PRO A 148 17.39 -9.01 3.19
C PRO A 148 17.91 -7.88 2.30
N CYS A 149 17.78 -8.05 0.98
CA CYS A 149 18.20 -7.03 0.01
C CYS A 149 17.39 -5.73 0.19
N ASN A 150 18.09 -4.58 0.21
CA ASN A 150 17.48 -3.26 0.12
C ASN A 150 17.68 -2.72 -1.31
N PRO A 151 16.61 -2.44 -2.08
CA PRO A 151 16.69 -1.92 -3.45
C PRO A 151 17.49 -0.62 -3.60
N ASP A 152 17.59 0.17 -2.54
CA ASP A 152 18.26 1.47 -2.57
C ASP A 152 19.76 1.36 -2.26
N ILE A 153 20.23 0.17 -1.87
CA ILE A 153 21.64 -0.09 -1.55
C ILE A 153 22.27 -0.87 -2.70
N PHE A 154 23.34 -0.30 -3.26
CA PHE A 154 24.13 -0.94 -4.29
C PHE A 154 24.80 -2.23 -3.77
N MET A 155 24.61 -3.34 -4.50
CA MET A 155 25.21 -4.65 -4.22
C MET A 155 25.95 -5.17 -5.46
N LEU A 156 27.03 -5.92 -5.26
CA LEU A 156 27.84 -6.52 -6.33
C LEU A 156 27.89 -8.03 -6.15
N GLN A 157 27.49 -8.77 -7.18
CA GLN A 157 27.57 -10.22 -7.12
C GLN A 157 29.02 -10.70 -7.19
N CYS A 158 29.44 -11.48 -6.20
CA CYS A 158 30.73 -12.16 -6.22
C CYS A 158 30.72 -13.28 -7.27
N VAL A 159 31.66 -13.24 -8.22
CA VAL A 159 31.77 -14.26 -9.28
C VAL A 159 32.09 -15.67 -8.75
N MET A 160 32.69 -15.77 -7.56
CA MET A 160 33.12 -17.05 -6.99
C MET A 160 32.02 -17.75 -6.20
N CYS A 161 31.39 -17.05 -5.25
CA CYS A 161 30.34 -17.63 -4.42
C CYS A 161 28.92 -17.39 -4.94
N ARG A 162 28.75 -16.54 -5.97
CA ARG A 162 27.46 -16.10 -6.53
C ARG A 162 26.52 -15.41 -5.52
N ASP A 163 27.05 -15.03 -4.36
CA ASP A 163 26.39 -14.21 -3.36
C ASP A 163 26.49 -12.72 -3.72
N TRP A 164 25.62 -11.90 -3.15
CA TRP A 164 25.45 -10.47 -3.44
C TRP A 164 25.90 -9.58 -2.28
#